data_AF-A0A6V7MDH6-F1
#
_entry.id   AF-A0A6V7MDH6-F1
#
_cell.length_a   1.000
_cell.length_b   1.000
_cell.length_c   1.000
_cell.angle_alpha   90.00
_cell.angle_beta   90.00
_cell.angle_gamma   90.00
#
_symmetry.space_group_name_H-M   'P 1'
#
loop_
_entity.id
_entity.type
_entity.pdbx_description
1 polymer ?
#
loop_
_entity_poly.entity_id
_entity_poly.type
_entity_poly.pdbx_seq_one_letter_code
_entity_poly.pdbx_strand_id
1 'polypeptide(L)' 'VEKLLSSSAGKYCVGDEITLADCCLVPQIFNARRFHVDLRPFPTILRVDRHLENHPAFTAAHPNNQPDCPPEATK' A
#
# COMPACT_ATOMS: atom_id res chain seq x y z
N VAL A 1 -13.09 -2.58 2.67
CA VAL A 1 -11.82 -3.27 2.33
C VAL A 1 -11.34 -4.14 3.49
N GLU A 2 -11.08 -3.60 4.68
CA GLU A 2 -10.60 -4.40 5.85
C GLU A 2 -11.43 -5.67 6.11
N LYS A 3 -12.77 -5.57 6.17
CA LYS A 3 -13.67 -6.73 6.35
C LYS A 3 -13.61 -7.77 5.22
N LEU A 4 -13.20 -7.39 4.01
CA LEU A 4 -13.02 -8.35 2.90
C LEU A 4 -11.69 -9.07 3.04
N LEU A 5 -10.65 -8.35 3.46
CA LEU A 5 -9.32 -8.92 3.67
C LEU A 5 -9.28 -9.96 4.78
N SER A 6 -10.20 -9.91 5.76
CA SER A 6 -10.26 -10.94 6.80
C SER A 6 -10.58 -12.34 6.28
N SER A 7 -11.14 -12.48 5.08
CA SER A 7 -11.41 -13.78 4.45
C SER A 7 -10.54 -14.09 3.23
N SER A 8 -9.92 -13.08 2.60
CA SER A 8 -9.11 -13.27 1.39
C SER A 8 -7.59 -13.20 1.62
N ALA A 9 -7.13 -12.44 2.62
CA ALA A 9 -5.73 -12.11 2.73
C ALA A 9 -4.90 -13.26 3.34
N GLY A 10 -3.90 -13.72 2.57
CA GLY A 10 -2.76 -14.47 3.10
C GLY A 10 -1.63 -13.50 3.40
N LYS A 11 -0.46 -13.68 2.79
CA LYS A 11 0.65 -12.72 2.81
C LYS A 11 0.28 -11.37 2.18
N TYR A 12 -0.54 -11.37 1.13
CA TYR A 12 -0.99 -10.17 0.40
C TYR A 12 -2.53 -10.05 0.43
N CYS A 13 -3.13 -9.19 -0.39
CA CYS A 13 -4.59 -8.97 -0.40
C CYS A 13 -5.40 -10.25 -0.67
N VAL A 14 -4.88 -11.15 -1.52
CA VAL A 14 -5.55 -12.39 -1.92
C VAL A 14 -4.52 -13.53 -1.90
N GLY A 15 -4.57 -14.36 -0.85
CA GLY A 15 -3.59 -15.44 -0.66
C GLY A 15 -2.15 -14.93 -0.50
N ASP A 16 -1.20 -15.67 -1.06
CA ASP A 16 0.23 -15.44 -0.85
C ASP A 16 0.97 -14.88 -2.07
N GLU A 17 0.24 -14.55 -3.14
CA GLU A 17 0.77 -13.92 -4.36
C GLU A 17 0.27 -12.48 -4.53
N ILE A 18 1.09 -11.64 -5.17
CA ILE A 18 0.71 -10.26 -5.47
C ILE A 18 -0.33 -10.28 -6.59
N THR A 19 -1.41 -9.53 -6.40
CA THR A 19 -2.52 -9.43 -7.34
C THR A 19 -2.81 -7.97 -7.69
N LEU A 20 -3.79 -7.76 -8.58
CA LEU A 20 -4.29 -6.41 -8.87
C LEU A 20 -4.83 -5.70 -7.62
N ALA A 21 -5.34 -6.44 -6.63
CA ALA A 21 -5.85 -5.85 -5.40
C ALA A 21 -4.73 -5.10 -4.63
N ASP A 22 -3.51 -5.64 -4.63
CA ASP A 22 -2.34 -5.01 -4.00
C ASP A 22 -1.90 -3.74 -4.74
N CYS A 23 -1.90 -3.80 -6.08
CA CYS A 23 -1.64 -2.64 -6.94
C CYS A 23 -2.65 -1.51 -6.70
N CYS A 24 -3.90 -1.84 -6.39
CA CYS A 24 -4.92 -0.84 -6.02
C CYS A 24 -4.81 -0.39 -4.57
N LEU A 25 -4.40 -1.28 -3.65
CA LEU A 25 -4.36 -0.99 -2.22
C LEU A 25 -3.25 0.02 -1.87
N VAL A 26 -2.01 -0.20 -2.35
CA VAL A 26 -0.85 0.60 -1.94
C VAL A 26 -1.01 2.11 -2.24
N PRO A 27 -1.45 2.54 -3.45
CA PRO A 27 -1.70 3.97 -3.70
C PRO A 27 -2.80 4.55 -2.81
N GLN A 28 -3.82 3.75 -2.46
CA GLN A 28 -4.89 4.21 -1.57
C GLN A 28 -4.41 4.39 -0.12
N ILE A 29 -3.50 3.54 0.35
CA ILE A 29 -2.87 3.71 1.66
C ILE A 29 -1.96 4.95 1.67
N PHE A 30 -1.19 5.18 0.61
CA PHE A 30 -0.42 6.42 0.45
C PHE A 30 -1.33 7.66 0.56
N ASN A 31 -2.46 7.67 -0.14
CA ASN A 31 -3.44 8.75 -0.04
C ASN A 31 -4.01 8.88 1.38
N ALA A 32 -4.36 7.77 2.03
CA ALA A 32 -4.86 7.77 3.40
C ALA A 32 -3.85 8.42 4.37
N ARG A 33 -2.55 8.11 4.24
CA ARG A 33 -1.47 8.76 5.00
C ARG A 33 -1.37 10.25 4.67
N ARG A 34 -1.38 10.60 3.38
CA ARG A 34 -1.32 12.00 2.90
C ARG A 34 -2.47 12.86 3.44
N PHE A 35 -3.64 12.27 3.62
CA PHE A 35 -4.83 12.94 4.16
C PHE A 35 -5.05 12.70 5.67
N HIS A 36 -4.05 12.16 6.37
CA HIS A 36 -4.10 11.94 7.82
C HIS A 36 -5.28 11.08 8.31
N VAL A 37 -5.72 10.13 7.48
CA VAL A 37 -6.73 9.14 7.87
C VAL A 37 -6.13 8.20 8.93
N ASP A 38 -6.87 7.98 10.02
CA ASP A 38 -6.46 7.01 11.04
C ASP A 38 -6.56 5.58 10.50
N LEU A 39 -5.40 4.94 10.32
CA LEU A 39 -5.31 3.57 9.83
C LEU A 39 -5.30 2.51 10.94
N ARG A 40 -5.21 2.90 12.23
CA ARG A 40 -5.18 1.96 13.36
C ARG A 40 -6.36 0.97 13.38
N PRO A 41 -7.58 1.35 12.96
CA PRO A 41 -8.70 0.41 12.88
C PRO A 41 -8.60 -0.66 11.77
N PHE A 42 -7.57 -0.61 10.91
CA PHE A 42 -7.42 -1.49 9.75
C PHE A 42 -6.15 -2.35 9.81
N PRO A 43 -6.06 -3.28 10.78
CA PRO A 43 -4.82 -4.04 11.04
C PRO A 43 -4.41 -4.95 9.87
N THR A 44 -5.34 -5.51 9.11
CA THR A 44 -5.04 -6.38 7.97
C THR A 44 -4.49 -5.58 6.80
N ILE A 45 -5.09 -4.42 6.51
CA ILE A 45 -4.56 -3.46 5.54
C ILE A 45 -3.13 -3.07 5.89
N LEU A 46 -2.86 -2.69 7.15
CA LEU A 46 -1.51 -2.31 7.60
C LEU A 46 -0.50 -3.46 7.52
N ARG A 47 -0.93 -4.70 7.75
CA ARG A 47 -0.08 -5.88 7.61
C ARG A 47 0.32 -6.12 6.16
N VAL A 48 -0.65 -6.09 5.24
CA VAL A 48 -0.39 -6.26 3.80
C VAL A 48 0.51 -5.16 3.28
N ASP A 49 0.25 -3.90 3.66
CA ASP A 49 1.07 -2.76 3.26
C ASP A 49 2.54 -2.92 3.65
N ARG A 50 2.82 -3.37 4.88
CA ARG A 50 4.19 -3.63 5.34
C ARG A 50 4.92 -4.69 4.51
N HIS A 51 4.19 -5.69 4.01
CA HIS A 51 4.77 -6.69 3.12
C HIS A 51 5.07 -6.12 1.72
N LEU A 52 4.27 -5.17 1.24
CA LEU A 52 4.40 -4.58 -0.10
C LEU A 52 5.37 -3.39 -0.15
N GLU A 53 5.47 -2.60 0.92
CA GLU A 53 6.33 -1.41 1.01
C GLU A 53 7.81 -1.73 0.74
N ASN A 54 8.24 -2.94 1.12
CA ASN A 54 9.60 -3.43 0.92
C ASN A 54 9.81 -4.15 -0.42
N HIS A 55 8.77 -4.34 -1.23
CA HIS A 55 8.89 -5.05 -2.49
C HIS A 55 9.46 -4.12 -3.57
N PRO A 56 10.54 -4.50 -4.30
CA PRO A 56 11.25 -3.59 -5.21
C PRO A 56 10.37 -2.90 -6.24
N ALA A 57 9.35 -3.60 -6.77
CA ALA A 57 8.40 -3.02 -7.72
C ALA A 57 7.58 -1.86 -7.14
N PHE A 58 7.16 -1.94 -5.87
CA PHE A 58 6.39 -0.88 -5.22
C PHE A 58 7.29 0.28 -4.78
N THR A 59 8.53 0.00 -4.36
CA THR A 59 9.53 1.03 -4.12
C THR A 59 9.84 1.82 -5.40
N ALA A 60 10.07 1.13 -6.53
CA ALA A 60 10.33 1.79 -7.82
C ALA A 60 9.12 2.61 -8.31
N ALA A 61 7.90 2.15 -8.03
CA ALA A 61 6.66 2.84 -8.39
C ALA A 61 6.25 3.96 -7.41
N HIS A 62 7.01 4.19 -6.33
CA HIS A 62 6.67 5.22 -5.34
C HIS A 62 6.66 6.62 -6.00
N PRO A 63 5.71 7.51 -5.66
CA PRO A 63 5.62 8.85 -6.25
C PRO A 63 6.92 9.66 -6.17
N ASN A 64 7.69 9.50 -5.08
CA ASN A 64 8.97 10.19 -4.88
C ASN A 64 10.10 9.72 -5.83
N ASN A 65 9.90 8.60 -6.51
CA ASN A 65 10.89 7.99 -7.40
C ASN A 65 10.53 8.17 -8.89
N GLN A 66 9.50 8.97 -9.20
CA GLN A 66 9.10 9.24 -10.58
C GLN A 66 9.85 10.44 -11.17
N PRO A 67 10.10 10.47 -12.49
CA PRO A 67 10.86 11.55 -13.14
C PRO A 67 10.23 12.95 -13.00
N ASP A 68 8.91 13.00 -12.82
CA ASP A 68 8.11 14.22 -12.66
C ASP A 68 7.89 14.61 -11.19
N CYS A 69 8.49 13.88 -10.23
CA CYS A 69 8.40 14.23 -8.82
C CYS A 69 9.03 15.60 -8.55
N PRO A 70 8.29 16.57 -7.99
CA PRO A 70 8.85 17.86 -7.62
C PRO A 70 9.97 17.71 -6.58
N PRO A 71 11.09 18.46 -6.68
CA PRO A 71 12.21 18.37 -5.73
C PRO A 71 11.82 18.62 -4.26
N GLU A 72 10.76 19.37 -4.00
CA GLU A 72 10.26 19.64 -2.66
C GLU A 72 9.49 18.47 -2.03
N ALA A 73 9.05 17.49 -2.83
CA ALA A 73 8.23 16.37 -2.39
C ALA A 73 9.06 15.15 -1.91
N THR A 74 10.38 15.13 -2.15
CA THR A 74 11.29 14.04 -1.79
C THR A 74 11.84 14.11 -0.35
N LYS A 75 11.21 14.89 0.54
CA LYS A 75 11.62 15.02 1.94
C LYS A 75 11.22 13.83 2.80
#